data_AF-A0A2H0V307-F1
#
_entry.id   AF-A0A2H0V307-F1
#
_cell.length_a   1.000
_cell.length_b   1.000
_cell.length_c   1.000
_cell.angle_alpha   90.00
_cell.angle_beta   90.00
_cell.angle_gamma   90.00
#
_symmetry.space_group_name_H-M   'P 1'
#
loop_
_entity.id
_entity.type
_entity.pdbx_description
1 polymer ?
#
loop_
_entity_poly.entity_id
_entity_poly.type
_entity_poly.pdbx_seq_one_letter_code
_entity_poly.pdbx_strand_id
1 'polypeptide(L)'
;MMVNYEAILRRFLANRGDSSLPIESMNGSSDNKIFRVGGYVYRLGRVADIQADVMIYRRFSKCGCVFPRLELMESGKHTGVAIVKMLYLGQSFETLLLSVSDNSVVGNLVKVNRVVLRALRSVHNKTTNSNTNVVIHDNQLFFQELITALMINLGKAGLTEEGFNFLRKTEKSLAHLIGRTMPSRAHRDLSVGNIIVSQNIEEVHFIDPRAAVPYAETSEAIGNVVIDISGYLVSVQRKDMEIQRSSQSISLQNMIDDVTSEIKEYQRQEIFCTELLHICTVLWYSVYAACKCPYCTAPERRWLYDIMVERLRLFLQT
;
A
#
# COMPACT_ATOMS: atom_id res chain seq x y z
N MET A 1 22.62 -7.81 20.49
CA MET A 1 22.18 -9.23 20.51
C MET A 1 21.10 -9.38 19.44
N MET A 2 21.27 -10.27 18.46
CA MET A 2 20.22 -10.49 17.44
C MET A 2 19.09 -11.33 18.03
N VAL A 3 17.84 -10.87 17.87
CA VAL A 3 16.65 -11.60 18.31
C VAL A 3 16.39 -12.78 17.37
N ASN A 4 16.34 -14.00 17.91
CA ASN A 4 15.99 -15.20 17.13
C ASN A 4 14.46 -15.40 17.12
N TYR A 5 13.80 -14.77 16.14
CA TYR A 5 12.35 -14.81 16.00
C TYR A 5 11.78 -16.22 15.74
N GLU A 6 12.50 -17.06 15.01
CA GLU A 6 12.05 -18.43 14.73
C GLU A 6 12.03 -19.27 16.01
N ALA A 7 13.07 -19.17 16.85
CA ALA A 7 13.11 -19.87 18.13
C ALA A 7 11.99 -19.41 19.08
N ILE A 8 11.67 -18.10 19.08
CA ILE A 8 10.54 -17.56 19.84
C ILE A 8 9.22 -18.17 19.34
N LEU A 9 9.00 -18.21 18.03
CA LEU A 9 7.80 -18.81 17.44
C LEU A 9 7.70 -20.31 17.74
N ARG A 10 8.80 -21.07 17.63
CA ARG A 10 8.83 -22.51 17.96
C ARG A 10 8.41 -22.76 19.40
N ARG A 11 8.93 -21.99 20.35
CA ARG A 11 8.53 -22.10 21.77
C ARG A 11 7.06 -21.76 21.97
N PHE A 12 6.57 -20.69 21.34
CA PHE A 12 5.16 -20.31 21.39
C PHE A 12 4.24 -21.43 20.87
N LEU A 13 4.59 -22.05 19.73
CA LEU A 13 3.83 -23.15 19.15
C LEU A 13 3.89 -24.42 20.01
N ALA A 14 5.05 -24.76 20.58
CA ALA A 14 5.20 -25.90 21.47
C ALA A 14 4.30 -25.80 22.71
N ASN A 15 4.18 -24.61 23.30
CA ASN A 15 3.29 -24.37 24.44
C ASN A 15 1.79 -24.53 24.09
N ARG A 16 1.44 -24.56 22.81
CA ARG A 16 0.07 -24.75 22.30
C ARG A 16 -0.18 -26.14 21.73
N GLY A 17 0.80 -27.04 21.77
CA GLY A 17 0.70 -28.38 21.20
C GLY A 17 0.97 -28.46 19.69
N ASP A 18 1.46 -27.38 19.07
CA ASP A 18 1.69 -27.26 17.62
C ASP A 18 3.17 -27.43 17.23
N SER A 19 3.98 -28.10 18.06
CA SER A 19 5.45 -28.18 17.89
C SER A 19 5.91 -28.92 16.63
N SER A 20 5.04 -29.74 16.03
CA SER A 20 5.35 -30.57 14.86
C SER A 20 5.12 -29.86 13.51
N LEU A 21 4.48 -28.69 13.51
CA LEU A 21 4.17 -27.99 12.25
C LEU A 21 5.45 -27.37 11.65
N PRO A 22 5.67 -27.51 10.34
CA PRO A 22 6.79 -26.86 9.67
C PRO A 22 6.63 -25.33 9.73
N ILE A 23 7.76 -24.64 9.93
CA ILE A 23 7.85 -23.19 9.93
C ILE A 23 8.59 -22.76 8.67
N GLU A 24 7.90 -22.04 7.80
CA GLU A 24 8.46 -21.49 6.55
C GLU A 24 8.67 -19.99 6.73
N SER A 25 9.92 -19.53 6.62
CA SER A 25 10.20 -18.09 6.60
C SER A 25 9.66 -17.48 5.32
N MET A 26 8.84 -16.44 5.44
CA MET A 26 8.34 -15.69 4.29
C MET A 26 9.25 -14.48 4.07
N ASN A 27 9.73 -14.33 2.83
CA ASN A 27 10.47 -13.13 2.44
C ASN A 27 9.52 -11.93 2.42
N GLY A 28 9.93 -10.83 3.05
CA GLY A 28 9.18 -9.58 3.08
C GLY A 28 10.10 -8.41 3.41
N SER A 29 9.72 -7.21 2.97
CA SER A 29 10.45 -5.96 3.25
C SER A 29 10.09 -5.34 4.60
N SER A 30 9.36 -6.05 5.46
CA SER A 30 8.97 -5.56 6.79
C SER A 30 10.10 -5.71 7.80
N ASP A 31 10.20 -4.75 8.73
CA ASP A 31 11.05 -4.88 9.92
C ASP A 31 10.61 -6.06 10.81
N ASN A 32 9.32 -6.42 10.72
CA ASN A 32 8.74 -7.61 11.35
C ASN A 32 9.14 -8.89 10.60
N LYS A 33 9.33 -9.99 11.33
CA LYS A 33 9.56 -11.32 10.74
C LYS A 33 8.23 -12.05 10.52
N ILE A 34 8.09 -12.64 9.34
CA ILE A 34 6.86 -13.28 8.89
C ILE A 34 7.16 -14.76 8.63
N PHE A 35 6.32 -15.63 9.17
CA PHE A 35 6.42 -17.07 9.01
C PHE A 35 5.08 -17.67 8.62
N ARG A 36 5.09 -18.66 7.75
CA ARG A 36 3.93 -19.51 7.48
C ARG A 36 4.04 -20.79 8.30
N VAL A 37 2.94 -21.16 8.94
CA VAL A 37 2.82 -22.40 9.73
C VAL A 37 1.44 -22.99 9.48
N GLY A 38 1.40 -24.09 8.74
CA GLY A 38 0.14 -24.70 8.28
C GLY A 38 -0.74 -23.71 7.49
N GLY A 39 -1.98 -23.53 7.93
CA GLY A 39 -2.96 -22.62 7.32
C GLY A 39 -2.87 -21.16 7.77
N TYR A 40 -1.80 -20.76 8.47
CA TYR A 40 -1.68 -19.45 9.10
C TYR A 40 -0.37 -18.75 8.77
N VAL A 41 -0.41 -17.42 8.87
CA VAL A 41 0.75 -16.53 8.85
C VAL A 41 0.93 -15.93 10.24
N TYR A 42 2.15 -16.00 10.75
CA TYR A 42 2.60 -15.44 12.01
C TYR A 42 3.53 -14.26 11.73
N ARG A 43 3.20 -13.10 12.30
CA ARG A 43 4.04 -11.91 12.28
C ARG A 43 4.59 -11.67 13.69
N LEU A 44 5.91 -11.53 13.78
CA LEU A 44 6.63 -11.27 15.02
C LEU A 44 7.44 -9.99 14.90
N GLY A 45 7.39 -9.17 15.94
CA GLY A 45 8.03 -7.87 15.96
C GLY A 45 8.07 -7.24 17.34
N ARG A 46 8.54 -6.00 17.43
CA ARG A 46 8.48 -5.23 18.68
C ARG A 46 7.03 -5.04 19.09
N VAL A 47 6.77 -5.05 20.40
CA VAL A 47 5.41 -4.94 20.94
C VAL A 47 4.68 -3.70 20.43
N ALA A 48 5.34 -2.55 20.40
CA ALA A 48 4.75 -1.30 19.93
C ALA A 48 4.32 -1.36 18.45
N ASP A 49 5.17 -1.93 17.58
CA ASP A 49 4.90 -2.04 16.15
C ASP A 49 3.70 -2.97 15.89
N ILE A 50 3.69 -4.14 16.52
CA ILE A 50 2.58 -5.10 16.39
C ILE A 50 1.26 -4.53 16.94
N GLN A 51 1.31 -3.81 18.05
CA GLN A 51 0.12 -3.17 18.60
C GLN A 51 -0.40 -2.07 17.67
N ALA A 52 0.48 -1.28 17.07
CA ALA A 52 0.11 -0.29 16.07
C ALA A 52 -0.57 -0.96 14.85
N ASP A 53 0.01 -2.04 14.31
CA ASP A 53 -0.59 -2.82 13.21
C ASP A 53 -2.00 -3.30 13.58
N VAL A 54 -2.16 -3.96 14.74
CA VAL A 54 -3.48 -4.45 15.20
C VAL A 54 -4.49 -3.31 15.32
N MET A 55 -4.08 -2.14 15.81
CA MET A 55 -4.95 -0.97 15.92
C MET A 55 -5.36 -0.42 14.55
N ILE A 56 -4.47 -0.41 13.56
CA ILE A 56 -4.79 -0.01 12.18
C ILE A 56 -5.81 -1.00 11.60
N TYR A 57 -5.57 -2.30 11.70
CA TYR A 57 -6.50 -3.32 11.19
C TYR A 57 -7.89 -3.25 11.83
N ARG A 58 -7.98 -2.90 13.12
CA ARG A 58 -9.27 -2.67 13.80
C ARG A 58 -10.07 -1.55 13.15
N ARG A 59 -9.41 -0.51 12.60
CA ARG A 59 -10.08 0.55 11.82
C ARG A 59 -10.72 0.00 10.55
N PHE A 60 -10.29 -1.13 10.02
CA PHE A 60 -10.88 -1.76 8.84
C PHE A 60 -11.83 -2.92 9.15
N SER A 61 -12.10 -3.22 10.42
CA SER A 61 -12.98 -4.34 10.83
C SER A 61 -14.37 -4.35 10.17
N LYS A 62 -14.92 -3.17 9.85
CA LYS A 62 -16.21 -3.04 9.15
C LYS A 62 -16.14 -3.24 7.63
N CYS A 63 -14.94 -3.28 7.05
CA CYS A 63 -14.74 -3.40 5.60
C CYS A 63 -14.97 -4.83 5.07
N GLY A 64 -15.26 -5.80 5.94
CA GLY A 64 -15.54 -7.19 5.58
C GLY A 64 -14.27 -7.99 5.30
N CYS A 65 -14.35 -8.95 4.38
CA CYS A 65 -13.25 -9.87 4.05
C CYS A 65 -12.06 -9.21 3.34
N VAL A 66 -12.15 -7.95 2.91
CA VAL A 66 -11.05 -7.26 2.20
C VAL A 66 -9.79 -7.13 3.06
N PHE A 67 -9.92 -7.03 4.38
CA PHE A 67 -8.77 -6.99 5.28
C PHE A 67 -8.74 -8.25 6.15
N PRO A 68 -7.59 -8.97 6.24
CA PRO A 68 -7.49 -10.11 7.13
C PRO A 68 -7.73 -9.71 8.58
N ARG A 69 -8.33 -10.64 9.34
CA ARG A 69 -8.41 -10.49 10.78
C ARG A 69 -7.06 -10.83 11.40
N LEU A 70 -6.48 -9.85 12.10
CA LEU A 70 -5.32 -10.07 12.96
C LEU A 70 -5.75 -10.48 14.37
N GLU A 71 -5.14 -11.55 14.88
CA GLU A 71 -5.30 -12.01 16.25
C GLU A 71 -3.99 -11.80 17.02
N LEU A 72 -4.01 -10.98 18.07
CA LEU A 72 -2.85 -10.81 18.95
C LEU A 72 -2.75 -12.03 19.86
N MET A 73 -1.71 -12.83 19.66
CA MET A 73 -1.52 -14.11 20.35
C MET A 73 -0.69 -13.97 21.62
N GLU A 74 0.30 -13.07 21.59
CA GLU A 74 1.20 -12.79 22.71
C GLU A 74 1.63 -11.31 22.67
N SER A 75 1.57 -10.63 23.83
CA SER A 75 1.93 -9.21 23.95
C SER A 75 3.39 -8.96 24.34
N GLY A 76 4.22 -10.01 24.37
CA GLY A 76 5.67 -9.89 24.56
C GLY A 76 6.12 -9.45 25.95
N LYS A 77 5.31 -9.61 27.00
CA LYS A 77 5.65 -9.20 28.39
C LYS A 77 7.00 -9.72 28.88
N HIS A 78 7.43 -10.89 28.43
CA HIS A 78 8.68 -11.53 28.87
C HIS A 78 9.77 -11.56 27.79
N THR A 79 9.40 -11.46 26.52
CA THR A 79 10.32 -11.61 25.38
C THR A 79 10.67 -10.29 24.71
N GLY A 80 9.91 -9.22 24.99
CA GLY A 80 9.94 -7.97 24.22
C GLY A 80 9.39 -8.09 22.79
N VAL A 81 8.86 -9.27 22.43
CA VAL A 81 8.38 -9.60 21.08
C VAL A 81 6.90 -9.97 21.15
N ALA A 82 6.08 -9.27 20.38
CA ALA A 82 4.68 -9.62 20.21
C ALA A 82 4.48 -10.55 19.00
N ILE A 83 3.44 -11.37 19.07
CA ILE A 83 3.08 -12.34 18.03
C ILE A 83 1.64 -12.08 17.59
N VAL A 84 1.45 -11.85 16.31
CA VAL A 84 0.13 -11.80 15.66
C VAL A 84 -0.03 -12.97 14.71
N LYS A 85 -1.23 -13.51 14.66
CA LYS A 85 -1.66 -14.59 13.77
C LYS A 85 -2.74 -14.08 12.82
N MET A 86 -2.68 -14.53 11.57
CA MET A 86 -3.75 -14.36 10.58
C MET A 86 -3.85 -15.60 9.68
N LEU A 87 -4.98 -15.76 8.99
CA LEU A 87 -5.14 -16.82 7.99
C LEU A 87 -4.19 -16.62 6.83
N TYR A 88 -3.68 -17.73 6.28
CA TYR A 88 -2.97 -17.70 5.00
C TYR A 88 -4.01 -17.63 3.87
N LEU A 89 -4.02 -16.51 3.14
CA LEU A 89 -5.08 -16.19 2.17
C LEU A 89 -4.67 -16.42 0.72
N GLY A 90 -3.40 -16.71 0.45
CA GLY A 90 -2.88 -16.92 -0.89
C GLY A 90 -1.53 -16.27 -1.13
N GLN A 91 -1.26 -15.91 -2.38
CA GLN A 91 -0.01 -15.28 -2.82
C GLN A 91 -0.20 -13.80 -3.14
N SER A 92 0.88 -13.02 -3.12
CA SER A 92 0.78 -11.60 -3.49
C SER A 92 0.49 -11.43 -4.98
N PHE A 93 -0.18 -10.34 -5.33
CA PHE A 93 -0.45 -10.01 -6.72
C PHE A 93 0.84 -9.70 -7.47
N GLU A 94 1.84 -9.13 -6.79
CA GLU A 94 3.19 -9.00 -7.35
C GLU A 94 3.80 -10.34 -7.78
N THR A 95 3.67 -11.41 -6.97
CA THR A 95 4.17 -12.75 -7.34
C THR A 95 3.47 -13.27 -8.61
N LEU A 96 2.16 -13.06 -8.72
CA LEU A 96 1.39 -13.41 -9.93
C LEU A 96 1.82 -12.62 -11.17
N LEU A 97 2.17 -11.34 -10.99
CA LEU A 97 2.66 -10.49 -12.09
C LEU A 97 4.06 -10.91 -12.54
N LEU A 98 4.91 -11.37 -11.62
CA LEU A 98 6.25 -11.86 -11.94
C LEU A 98 6.25 -13.26 -12.60
N SER A 99 5.17 -14.04 -12.46
CA SER A 99 5.05 -15.37 -13.06
C SER A 99 4.47 -15.37 -14.47
N VAL A 100 4.17 -14.20 -15.04
CA VAL A 100 3.59 -14.09 -16.39
C VAL A 100 4.62 -14.54 -17.44
N SER A 101 4.32 -15.65 -18.10
CA SER A 101 5.13 -16.20 -19.20
C SER A 101 4.64 -15.79 -20.58
N ASP A 102 3.35 -15.50 -20.73
CA ASP A 102 2.70 -15.20 -22.01
C ASP A 102 1.35 -14.46 -21.83
N ASN A 103 0.74 -14.08 -22.96
CA ASN A 103 -0.52 -13.32 -23.00
C ASN A 103 -1.75 -14.11 -22.54
N SER A 104 -1.72 -15.44 -22.48
CA SER A 104 -2.85 -16.23 -21.99
C SER A 104 -3.07 -16.04 -20.48
N VAL A 105 -2.00 -15.79 -19.73
CA VAL A 105 -2.03 -15.50 -18.29
C VAL A 105 -2.56 -14.09 -18.01
N VAL A 106 -2.34 -13.14 -18.92
CA VAL A 106 -2.78 -11.73 -18.79
C VAL A 106 -4.30 -11.63 -18.61
N GLY A 107 -5.08 -12.50 -19.28
CA GLY A 107 -6.53 -12.53 -19.11
C GLY A 107 -6.98 -12.78 -17.66
N ASN A 108 -6.24 -13.62 -16.93
CA ASN A 108 -6.52 -13.86 -15.51
C ASN A 108 -6.08 -12.68 -14.63
N LEU A 109 -4.97 -12.02 -14.96
CA LEU A 109 -4.53 -10.81 -14.23
C LEU A 109 -5.52 -9.66 -14.38
N VAL A 110 -6.12 -9.48 -15.57
CA VAL A 110 -7.19 -8.49 -15.79
C VAL A 110 -8.41 -8.82 -14.92
N LYS A 111 -8.78 -10.10 -14.76
CA LYS A 111 -9.84 -10.50 -13.83
C LYS A 111 -9.49 -10.12 -12.39
N VAL A 112 -8.26 -10.41 -11.94
CA VAL A 112 -7.77 -10.04 -10.60
C VAL A 112 -7.82 -8.53 -10.41
N ASN A 113 -7.37 -7.74 -11.39
CA ASN A 113 -7.42 -6.27 -11.38
C ASN A 113 -8.85 -5.77 -11.12
N ARG A 114 -9.85 -6.33 -11.81
CA ARG A 114 -11.26 -5.99 -11.60
C ARG A 114 -11.77 -6.40 -10.21
N VAL A 115 -11.24 -7.46 -9.62
CA VAL A 115 -11.55 -7.83 -8.23
C VAL A 115 -10.95 -6.81 -7.26
N VAL A 116 -9.71 -6.35 -7.50
CA VAL A 116 -9.06 -5.28 -6.72
C VAL A 116 -9.87 -3.99 -6.76
N LEU A 117 -10.29 -3.53 -7.94
CA LEU A 117 -11.09 -2.31 -8.08
C LEU A 117 -12.43 -2.41 -7.35
N ARG A 118 -13.12 -3.57 -7.43
CA ARG A 118 -14.34 -3.82 -6.66
C ARG A 118 -14.10 -3.81 -5.15
N ALA A 119 -13.01 -4.39 -4.69
CA ALA A 119 -12.63 -4.38 -3.28
C ALA A 119 -12.36 -2.96 -2.78
N LEU A 120 -11.61 -2.15 -3.55
CA LEU A 120 -11.34 -0.75 -3.24
C LEU A 120 -12.63 0.06 -3.12
N ARG A 121 -13.55 -0.09 -4.08
CA ARG A 121 -14.86 0.58 -4.05
C ARG A 121 -15.67 0.18 -2.83
N SER A 122 -15.67 -1.10 -2.46
CA SER A 122 -16.32 -1.59 -1.23
C SER A 122 -15.72 -0.95 0.03
N VAL A 123 -14.39 -0.80 0.11
CA VAL A 123 -13.72 -0.15 1.25
C VAL A 123 -14.13 1.33 1.34
N HIS A 124 -14.10 2.05 0.21
CA HIS A 124 -14.54 3.43 0.14
C HIS A 124 -15.99 3.59 0.62
N ASN A 125 -16.93 2.87 -0.01
CA ASN A 125 -18.36 2.99 0.26
C ASN A 125 -18.75 2.69 1.73
N LYS A 126 -18.01 1.79 2.39
CA LYS A 126 -18.27 1.43 3.80
C LYS A 126 -17.70 2.42 4.81
N THR A 127 -16.91 3.40 4.36
CA THR A 127 -16.09 4.23 5.24
C THR A 127 -16.27 5.73 5.04
N THR A 128 -17.09 6.15 4.08
CA THR A 128 -17.52 7.53 3.90
C THR A 128 -18.40 7.99 5.08
N ASN A 129 -18.04 9.09 5.73
CA ASN A 129 -18.81 9.73 6.79
C ASN A 129 -19.64 10.90 6.23
N SER A 130 -20.88 11.08 6.69
CA SER A 130 -21.84 12.04 6.14
C SER A 130 -21.92 13.40 6.87
N ASN A 131 -20.95 13.76 7.73
CA ASN A 131 -20.98 15.02 8.49
C ASN A 131 -19.98 16.06 7.95
N THR A 132 -20.48 17.14 7.36
CA THR A 132 -19.72 18.14 6.60
C THR A 132 -18.61 18.87 7.39
N ASN A 133 -18.81 19.16 8.67
CA ASN A 133 -17.77 19.85 9.46
C ASN A 133 -16.60 18.93 9.82
N VAL A 134 -16.87 17.64 10.01
CA VAL A 134 -15.84 16.62 10.22
C VAL A 134 -15.03 16.42 8.93
N VAL A 135 -15.70 16.50 7.77
CA VAL A 135 -15.09 16.37 6.45
C VAL A 135 -14.00 17.42 6.18
N ILE A 136 -14.27 18.70 6.44
CA ILE A 136 -13.31 19.77 6.17
C ILE A 136 -12.04 19.61 7.02
N HIS A 137 -12.21 19.33 8.32
CA HIS A 137 -11.09 19.16 9.23
C HIS A 137 -10.23 17.93 8.87
N ASP A 138 -10.87 16.80 8.58
CA ASP A 138 -10.15 15.58 8.17
C ASP A 138 -9.36 15.79 6.86
N ASN A 139 -9.93 16.53 5.91
CA ASN A 139 -9.25 16.84 4.64
C ASN A 139 -8.05 17.77 4.85
N GLN A 140 -8.11 18.72 5.79
CA GLN A 140 -6.96 19.56 6.16
C GLN A 140 -5.82 18.73 6.74
N LEU A 141 -6.13 17.86 7.70
CA LEU A 141 -5.15 16.96 8.31
C LEU A 141 -4.53 16.03 7.27
N PHE A 142 -5.35 15.47 6.37
CA PHE A 142 -4.86 14.60 5.32
C PHE A 142 -3.95 15.33 4.34
N PHE A 143 -4.31 16.55 3.94
CA PHE A 143 -3.47 17.34 3.05
C PHE A 143 -2.13 17.68 3.71
N GLN A 144 -2.14 18.11 4.97
CA GLN A 144 -0.90 18.38 5.71
C GLN A 144 0.01 17.16 5.76
N GLU A 145 -0.55 15.98 6.04
CA GLU A 145 0.15 14.71 5.99
C GLU A 145 0.79 14.44 4.61
N LEU A 146 0.05 14.63 3.52
CA LEU A 146 0.56 14.47 2.15
C LEU A 146 1.75 15.39 1.87
N ILE A 147 1.64 16.67 2.23
CA ILE A 147 2.71 17.66 1.99
C ILE A 147 3.95 17.36 2.83
N THR A 148 3.78 17.03 4.11
CA THR A 148 4.89 16.65 4.98
C THR A 148 5.63 15.43 4.43
N ALA A 149 4.90 14.38 4.05
CA ALA A 149 5.50 13.20 3.45
C ALA A 149 6.22 13.52 2.14
N LEU A 150 5.59 14.31 1.27
CA LEU A 150 6.16 14.70 -0.01
C LEU A 150 7.49 15.45 0.17
N MET A 151 7.56 16.41 1.10
CA MET A 151 8.80 17.15 1.36
C MET A 151 9.93 16.25 1.85
N ILE A 152 9.63 15.29 2.73
CA ILE A 152 10.62 14.31 3.19
C ILE A 152 11.12 13.47 2.02
N ASN A 153 10.22 13.03 1.14
CA ASN A 153 10.56 12.19 -0.01
C ASN A 153 11.41 12.94 -1.03
N LEU A 154 11.03 14.17 -1.37
CA LEU A 154 11.75 15.01 -2.31
C LEU A 154 13.14 15.37 -1.77
N GLY A 155 13.27 15.62 -0.47
CA GLY A 155 14.58 15.78 0.18
C GLY A 155 15.47 14.56 0.01
N LYS A 156 14.92 13.35 0.23
CA LYS A 156 15.65 12.08 0.03
C LYS A 156 15.98 11.79 -1.44
N ALA A 157 15.17 12.30 -2.37
CA ALA A 157 15.39 12.18 -3.81
C ALA A 157 16.34 13.27 -4.37
N GLY A 158 16.68 14.29 -3.58
CA GLY A 158 17.49 15.43 -4.03
C GLY A 158 16.74 16.39 -4.96
N LEU A 159 15.42 16.55 -4.77
CA LEU A 159 14.51 17.36 -5.59
C LEU A 159 13.79 18.44 -4.77
N THR A 160 14.45 18.94 -3.72
CA THR A 160 13.84 19.87 -2.76
C THR A 160 13.39 21.18 -3.41
N GLU A 161 14.16 21.73 -4.34
CA GLU A 161 13.86 23.02 -4.99
C GLU A 161 12.65 22.91 -5.92
N GLU A 162 12.60 21.88 -6.76
CA GLU A 162 11.44 21.58 -7.60
C GLU A 162 10.19 21.34 -6.75
N GLY A 163 10.35 20.67 -5.61
CA GLY A 163 9.30 20.45 -4.61
C GLY A 163 8.70 21.74 -4.07
N PHE A 164 9.54 22.70 -3.65
CA PHE A 164 9.05 23.99 -3.14
C PHE A 164 8.25 24.76 -4.19
N ASN A 165 8.68 24.73 -5.45
CA ASN A 165 7.96 25.37 -6.54
C ASN A 165 6.57 24.73 -6.77
N PHE A 166 6.51 23.40 -6.75
CA PHE A 166 5.28 22.63 -6.86
C PHE A 166 4.30 22.93 -5.70
N LEU A 167 4.80 22.94 -4.46
CA LEU A 167 3.98 23.21 -3.27
C LEU A 167 3.39 24.62 -3.29
N ARG A 168 4.18 25.63 -3.63
CA ARG A 168 3.70 27.02 -3.73
C ARG A 168 2.58 27.19 -4.75
N LYS A 169 2.60 26.44 -5.87
CA LYS A 169 1.49 26.42 -6.83
C LYS A 169 0.25 25.76 -6.20
N THR A 170 0.45 24.67 -5.49
CA THR A 170 -0.61 23.86 -4.87
C THR A 170 -1.32 24.58 -3.72
N GLU A 171 -0.58 25.31 -2.87
CA GLU A 171 -1.12 26.09 -1.76
C GLU A 171 -2.19 27.10 -2.20
N LYS A 172 -2.04 27.69 -3.40
CA LYS A 172 -3.01 28.63 -3.97
C LYS A 172 -4.37 27.97 -4.25
N SER A 173 -4.39 26.66 -4.44
CA SER A 173 -5.60 25.86 -4.72
C SER A 173 -6.12 25.12 -3.49
N LEU A 174 -5.45 25.21 -2.33
CA LEU A 174 -5.70 24.38 -1.16
C LEU A 174 -7.13 24.51 -0.60
N ALA A 175 -7.65 25.74 -0.50
CA ALA A 175 -9.01 25.96 -0.02
C ALA A 175 -10.07 25.28 -0.92
N HIS A 176 -9.81 25.24 -2.23
CA HIS A 176 -10.67 24.54 -3.20
C HIS A 176 -10.59 23.01 -3.04
N LEU A 177 -9.39 22.47 -2.81
CA LEU A 177 -9.13 21.04 -2.63
C LEU A 177 -9.87 20.46 -1.40
N ILE A 178 -9.80 21.17 -0.27
CA ILE A 178 -10.36 20.72 1.01
C ILE A 178 -11.89 20.62 0.95
N GLY A 179 -12.55 21.54 0.24
CA GLY A 179 -14.01 21.61 0.18
C GLY A 179 -14.67 20.64 -0.79
N ARG A 180 -13.91 19.98 -1.68
CA ARG A 180 -14.44 19.15 -2.79
C ARG A 180 -14.03 17.68 -2.72
N THR A 181 -13.59 17.23 -1.54
CA THR A 181 -13.04 15.89 -1.37
C THR A 181 -13.80 15.14 -0.29
N MET A 182 -14.16 13.89 -0.58
CA MET A 182 -14.87 13.04 0.35
C MET A 182 -13.88 12.17 1.12
N PRO A 183 -13.73 12.34 2.46
CA PRO A 183 -12.84 11.50 3.24
C PRO A 183 -13.37 10.08 3.25
N SER A 184 -12.44 9.14 3.18
CA SER A 184 -12.72 7.72 3.30
C SER A 184 -11.50 7.03 3.90
N ARG A 185 -11.71 5.92 4.61
CA ARG A 185 -10.54 5.16 5.09
C ARG A 185 -9.74 4.69 3.89
N ALA A 186 -8.43 4.82 4.00
CA ALA A 186 -7.48 4.45 2.97
C ALA A 186 -6.42 3.52 3.55
N HIS A 187 -5.98 2.56 2.74
CA HIS A 187 -4.86 1.67 3.02
C HIS A 187 -3.55 2.45 3.19
N ARG A 188 -3.38 3.55 2.44
CA ARG A 188 -2.22 4.46 2.39
C ARG A 188 -0.93 3.85 1.87
N ASP A 189 -0.83 2.54 1.76
CA ASP A 189 0.30 1.85 1.15
C ASP A 189 -0.14 0.81 0.09
N LEU A 190 -1.18 1.10 -0.70
CA LEU A 190 -1.75 0.10 -1.61
C LEU A 190 -0.89 -0.04 -2.88
N SER A 191 -0.09 -1.12 -2.91
CA SER A 191 0.70 -1.54 -4.07
C SER A 191 0.38 -3.00 -4.41
N VAL A 192 0.81 -3.48 -5.58
CA VAL A 192 0.60 -4.90 -5.97
C VAL A 192 1.24 -5.89 -5.00
N GLY A 193 2.26 -5.48 -4.23
CA GLY A 193 2.89 -6.31 -3.20
C GLY A 193 2.02 -6.48 -1.95
N ASN A 194 1.14 -5.51 -1.68
CA ASN A 194 0.25 -5.46 -0.52
C ASN A 194 -1.17 -5.97 -0.82
N ILE A 195 -1.32 -6.68 -1.93
CA ILE A 195 -2.57 -7.33 -2.34
C ILE A 195 -2.34 -8.82 -2.38
N ILE A 196 -3.08 -9.59 -1.58
CA ILE A 196 -3.09 -11.04 -1.60
C ILE A 196 -4.25 -11.52 -2.45
N VAL A 197 -3.98 -12.45 -3.36
CA VAL A 197 -4.96 -13.06 -4.25
C VAL A 197 -5.21 -14.48 -3.79
N SER A 198 -6.50 -14.80 -3.61
CA SER A 198 -6.96 -16.15 -3.29
C SER A 198 -6.59 -17.16 -4.38
N GLN A 199 -6.55 -18.44 -4.02
CA GLN A 199 -6.18 -19.51 -4.95
C GLN A 199 -7.13 -19.61 -6.17
N ASN A 200 -8.41 -19.28 -5.99
CA ASN A 200 -9.42 -19.31 -7.04
C ASN A 200 -9.59 -17.96 -7.76
N ILE A 201 -8.76 -16.94 -7.47
CA ILE A 201 -8.78 -15.58 -8.03
C ILE A 201 -10.10 -14.78 -7.84
N GLU A 202 -11.04 -15.29 -7.04
CA GLU A 202 -12.35 -14.65 -6.84
C GLU A 202 -12.30 -13.58 -5.74
N GLU A 203 -11.35 -13.72 -4.82
CA GLU A 203 -11.17 -12.83 -3.68
C GLU A 203 -9.77 -12.21 -3.66
N VAL A 204 -9.70 -10.97 -3.17
CA VAL A 204 -8.46 -10.25 -2.90
C VAL A 204 -8.50 -9.65 -1.50
N HIS A 205 -7.34 -9.58 -0.87
CA HIS A 205 -7.19 -9.05 0.47
C HIS A 205 -6.05 -8.03 0.51
N PHE A 206 -6.30 -6.88 1.14
CA PHE A 206 -5.30 -5.84 1.34
C PHE A 206 -4.59 -6.07 2.67
N ILE A 207 -3.25 -6.07 2.63
CA ILE A 207 -2.39 -6.29 3.77
C ILE A 207 -1.43 -5.12 3.97
N ASP A 208 -0.98 -4.93 5.20
CA ASP A 208 -0.09 -3.83 5.57
C ASP A 208 -0.66 -2.43 5.33
N PRO A 209 -1.90 -2.14 5.76
CA PRO A 209 -2.39 -0.78 5.81
C PRO A 209 -1.54 0.04 6.78
N ARG A 210 -1.31 1.32 6.46
CA ARG A 210 -0.54 2.21 7.32
C ARG A 210 -1.43 3.18 8.09
N ALA A 211 -0.93 3.61 9.25
CA ALA A 211 -1.52 4.70 10.00
C ALA A 211 -1.38 6.04 9.28
N ALA A 212 -0.28 6.23 8.55
CA ALA A 212 0.06 7.43 7.78
C ALA A 212 0.61 7.06 6.39
N VAL A 213 0.55 7.99 5.43
CA VAL A 213 1.18 7.81 4.11
C VAL A 213 2.69 7.59 4.26
N PRO A 214 3.33 6.89 3.31
CA PRO A 214 4.74 6.56 3.44
C PRO A 214 5.61 7.80 3.71
N TYR A 215 6.52 7.66 4.68
CA TYR A 215 7.43 8.70 5.19
C TYR A 215 6.81 9.77 6.10
N ALA A 216 5.50 9.80 6.31
CA ALA A 216 4.92 10.49 7.46
C ALA A 216 5.05 9.62 8.72
N GLU A 217 5.37 10.22 9.87
CA GLU A 217 5.56 9.51 11.14
C GLU A 217 4.24 9.16 11.83
N THR A 218 3.28 10.09 11.78
CA THR A 218 1.98 9.95 12.42
C THR A 218 0.89 10.54 11.53
N SER A 219 -0.36 10.11 11.75
CA SER A 219 -1.51 10.76 11.15
C SER A 219 -2.76 10.57 12.00
N GLU A 220 -3.50 11.66 12.11
CA GLU A 220 -4.83 11.73 12.72
C GLU A 220 -5.94 11.76 11.67
N ALA A 221 -5.60 11.95 10.39
CA ALA A 221 -6.56 12.03 9.30
C ALA A 221 -7.26 10.68 9.05
N ILE A 222 -8.44 10.70 8.44
CA ILE A 222 -9.11 9.48 7.96
C ILE A 222 -8.45 8.96 6.66
N GLY A 223 -8.04 9.87 5.78
CA GLY A 223 -7.50 9.58 4.45
C GLY A 223 -8.53 9.82 3.34
N ASN A 224 -8.17 9.43 2.12
CA ASN A 224 -9.06 9.48 0.95
C ASN A 224 -8.66 8.38 -0.04
N VAL A 225 -9.63 7.73 -0.69
CA VAL A 225 -9.42 6.64 -1.67
C VAL A 225 -8.43 7.02 -2.79
N VAL A 226 -8.29 8.30 -3.11
CA VAL A 226 -7.34 8.82 -4.11
C VAL A 226 -5.90 8.38 -3.85
N ILE A 227 -5.47 8.25 -2.59
CA ILE A 227 -4.11 7.78 -2.27
C ILE A 227 -3.93 6.31 -2.63
N ASP A 228 -4.96 5.49 -2.43
CA ASP A 228 -4.87 4.05 -2.70
C ASP A 228 -4.96 3.78 -4.19
N ILE A 229 -5.88 4.42 -4.91
CA ILE A 229 -6.04 4.21 -6.36
C ILE A 229 -4.84 4.75 -7.14
N SER A 230 -4.25 5.88 -6.72
CA SER A 230 -3.02 6.39 -7.34
C SER A 230 -1.82 5.52 -7.04
N GLY A 231 -1.69 5.02 -5.81
CA GLY A 231 -0.64 4.07 -5.43
C GLY A 231 -0.71 2.78 -6.22
N TYR A 232 -1.93 2.26 -6.36
CA TYR A 232 -2.19 1.08 -7.17
C TYR A 232 -1.85 1.32 -8.64
N LEU A 233 -2.29 2.44 -9.22
CA LEU A 233 -1.97 2.80 -10.60
C LEU A 233 -0.46 2.87 -10.85
N VAL A 234 0.27 3.63 -10.02
CA VAL A 234 1.73 3.78 -10.16
C VAL A 234 2.41 2.42 -9.97
N SER A 235 1.93 1.59 -9.05
CA SER A 235 2.45 0.24 -8.82
C SER A 235 2.24 -0.68 -10.03
N VAL A 236 1.07 -0.66 -10.66
CA VAL A 236 0.79 -1.43 -11.90
C VAL A 236 1.64 -0.92 -13.06
N GLN A 237 1.73 0.39 -13.26
CA GLN A 237 2.58 0.99 -14.31
C GLN A 237 4.05 0.61 -14.14
N ARG A 238 4.55 0.62 -12.90
CA ARG A 238 5.92 0.19 -12.59
C ARG A 238 6.13 -1.28 -12.94
N LYS A 239 5.17 -2.16 -12.60
CA LYS A 239 5.25 -3.59 -12.94
C LYS A 239 5.16 -3.84 -14.44
N ASP A 240 4.33 -3.09 -15.17
CA ASP A 240 4.25 -3.17 -16.62
C ASP A 240 5.62 -2.90 -17.26
N MET A 241 6.34 -1.85 -16.81
CA MET A 241 7.71 -1.58 -17.27
C MET A 241 8.67 -2.72 -16.99
N GLU A 242 8.62 -3.30 -15.78
CA GLU A 242 9.48 -4.42 -15.40
C GLU A 242 9.20 -5.64 -16.30
N ILE A 243 7.94 -5.94 -16.58
CA ILE A 243 7.53 -7.04 -17.45
C ILE A 243 7.95 -6.76 -18.90
N GLN A 244 7.67 -5.57 -19.44
CA GLN A 244 8.07 -5.19 -20.80
C GLN A 244 9.59 -5.23 -21.01
N ARG A 245 10.36 -4.96 -19.94
CA ARG A 245 11.82 -5.07 -19.97
C ARG A 245 12.29 -6.52 -20.12
N SER A 246 11.59 -7.47 -19.51
CA SER A 246 11.90 -8.91 -19.56
C SER A 246 11.24 -9.63 -20.74
N SER A 247 10.08 -9.16 -21.20
CA SER A 247 9.29 -9.73 -22.29
C SER A 247 8.49 -8.64 -23.00
N GLN A 248 8.98 -8.20 -24.16
CA GLN A 248 8.41 -7.06 -24.90
C GLN A 248 6.99 -7.32 -25.43
N SER A 249 6.54 -8.57 -25.48
CA SER A 249 5.22 -8.94 -26.04
C SER A 249 4.08 -8.94 -25.02
N ILE A 250 4.39 -8.75 -23.74
CA ILE A 250 3.39 -8.73 -22.65
C ILE A 250 3.20 -7.28 -22.21
N SER A 251 1.93 -6.86 -22.12
CA SER A 251 1.56 -5.56 -21.59
C SER A 251 0.36 -5.66 -20.66
N LEU A 252 0.41 -4.87 -19.58
CA LEU A 252 -0.66 -4.68 -18.62
C LEU A 252 -1.54 -3.45 -18.95
N GLN A 253 -1.48 -2.92 -20.18
CA GLN A 253 -2.22 -1.72 -20.56
C GLN A 253 -3.72 -1.81 -20.24
N ASN A 254 -4.36 -2.96 -20.49
CA ASN A 254 -5.77 -3.17 -20.13
C ASN A 254 -6.05 -2.97 -18.63
N MET A 255 -5.11 -3.36 -17.75
CA MET A 255 -5.26 -3.13 -16.31
C MET A 255 -5.11 -1.65 -15.97
N ILE A 256 -4.16 -0.96 -16.60
CA ILE A 256 -3.93 0.48 -16.44
C ILE A 256 -5.16 1.28 -16.90
N ASP A 257 -5.79 0.85 -18.00
CA ASP A 257 -6.99 1.46 -18.55
C ASP A 257 -8.20 1.25 -17.63
N ASP A 258 -8.38 0.04 -17.09
CA ASP A 258 -9.41 -0.27 -16.08
C ASP A 258 -9.26 0.64 -14.83
N VAL A 259 -8.04 0.82 -14.32
CA VAL A 259 -7.76 1.70 -13.16
C VAL A 259 -8.04 3.16 -13.50
N THR A 260 -7.64 3.60 -14.69
CA THR A 260 -7.86 4.98 -15.17
C THR A 260 -9.35 5.27 -15.37
N SER A 261 -10.11 4.29 -15.84
CA SER A 261 -11.58 4.39 -15.94
C SER A 261 -12.21 4.54 -14.55
N GLU A 262 -11.73 3.79 -13.56
CA GLU A 262 -12.21 3.91 -12.18
C GLU A 262 -11.91 5.30 -11.59
N ILE A 263 -10.72 5.85 -11.83
CA ILE A 263 -10.34 7.21 -11.42
C ILE A 263 -11.30 8.25 -12.02
N LYS A 264 -11.59 8.15 -13.33
CA LYS A 264 -12.54 9.06 -14.00
C LYS A 264 -13.94 8.96 -13.39
N GLU A 265 -14.35 7.75 -13.00
CA GLU A 265 -15.64 7.55 -12.33
C GLU A 265 -15.67 8.22 -10.95
N TYR A 266 -14.62 8.05 -10.14
CA TYR A 266 -14.49 8.75 -8.85
C TYR A 266 -14.55 10.27 -9.00
N GLN A 267 -13.88 10.83 -10.02
CA GLN A 267 -13.92 12.26 -10.31
C GLN A 267 -15.30 12.73 -10.77
N ARG A 268 -15.99 11.93 -11.60
CA ARG A 268 -17.37 12.20 -12.03
C ARG A 268 -18.36 12.21 -10.86
N GLN A 269 -18.11 11.38 -9.84
CA GLN A 269 -18.88 11.34 -8.59
C GLN A 269 -18.43 12.41 -7.57
N GLU A 270 -17.50 13.30 -7.94
CA GLU A 270 -16.95 14.35 -7.07
C GLU A 270 -16.32 13.82 -5.77
N ILE A 271 -15.81 12.58 -5.77
CA ILE A 271 -15.15 11.99 -4.60
C ILE A 271 -13.77 12.64 -4.36
N PHE A 272 -13.07 12.96 -5.45
CA PHE A 272 -11.85 13.79 -5.44
C PHE A 272 -11.68 14.52 -6.77
N CYS A 273 -10.91 15.61 -6.76
CA CYS A 273 -10.59 16.40 -7.95
C CYS A 273 -9.26 15.97 -8.61
N THR A 274 -9.00 16.49 -9.82
CA THR A 274 -7.78 16.24 -10.60
C THR A 274 -6.51 16.69 -9.90
N GLU A 275 -6.57 17.81 -9.19
CA GLU A 275 -5.43 18.37 -8.48
C GLU A 275 -5.02 17.49 -7.30
N LEU A 276 -5.98 16.93 -6.54
CA LEU A 276 -5.66 15.99 -5.46
C LEU A 276 -5.09 14.67 -6.03
N LEU A 277 -5.65 14.16 -7.13
CA LEU A 277 -5.09 13.02 -7.84
C LEU A 277 -3.63 13.26 -8.25
N HIS A 278 -3.34 14.46 -8.78
CA HIS A 278 -2.00 14.84 -9.19
C HIS A 278 -1.03 14.85 -8.00
N ILE A 279 -1.41 15.45 -6.87
CA ILE A 279 -0.59 15.45 -5.64
C ILE A 279 -0.31 14.04 -5.13
N CYS A 280 -1.32 13.17 -5.06
CA CYS A 280 -1.12 11.80 -4.63
C CYS A 280 -0.26 11.00 -5.61
N THR A 281 -0.38 11.26 -6.92
CA THR A 281 0.49 10.67 -7.94
C THR A 281 1.94 11.12 -7.76
N VAL A 282 2.17 12.42 -7.58
CA VAL A 282 3.49 13.00 -7.26
C VAL A 282 4.07 12.36 -6.00
N LEU A 283 3.26 12.22 -4.94
CA LEU A 283 3.67 11.55 -3.70
C LEU A 283 4.13 10.12 -3.99
N TRP A 284 3.39 9.32 -4.75
CA TRP A 284 3.78 7.95 -5.04
C TRP A 284 5.06 7.82 -5.87
N TYR A 285 5.24 8.66 -6.88
CA TYR A 285 6.52 8.73 -7.59
C TYR A 285 7.66 9.17 -6.66
N SER A 286 7.40 10.10 -5.73
CA SER A 286 8.38 10.54 -4.73
C SER A 286 8.77 9.41 -3.76
N VAL A 287 7.84 8.54 -3.38
CA VAL A 287 8.12 7.35 -2.54
C VAL A 287 9.09 6.42 -3.23
N TYR A 288 8.89 6.13 -4.53
CA TYR A 288 9.82 5.30 -5.29
C TYR A 288 11.18 5.98 -5.51
N ALA A 289 11.22 7.28 -5.77
CA ALA A 289 12.45 8.06 -5.91
C ALA A 289 13.24 8.19 -4.60
N ALA A 290 12.56 8.19 -3.45
CA ALA A 290 13.17 8.24 -2.12
C ALA A 290 13.60 6.86 -1.61
N CYS A 291 13.11 5.77 -2.22
CA CYS A 291 13.35 4.41 -1.74
C CYS A 291 14.81 3.99 -1.94
N LYS A 292 15.45 3.51 -0.86
CA LYS A 292 16.83 2.99 -0.87
C LYS A 292 16.92 1.53 -0.42
N CYS A 293 15.85 0.76 -0.56
CA CYS A 293 15.88 -0.66 -0.19
C CYS A 293 16.74 -1.47 -1.18
N PRO A 294 17.29 -2.63 -0.76
CA PRO A 294 18.14 -3.45 -1.62
C PRO A 294 17.52 -3.80 -2.97
N TYR A 295 16.19 -3.98 -3.02
CA TYR A 295 15.46 -4.21 -4.27
C TYR A 295 15.56 -3.02 -5.23
N CYS A 296 15.26 -1.81 -4.75
CA CYS A 296 15.23 -0.58 -5.56
C CYS A 296 16.63 -0.08 -5.93
N THR A 297 17.63 -0.37 -5.12
CA THR A 297 19.04 0.02 -5.37
C THR A 297 19.84 -1.07 -6.09
N ALA A 298 19.22 -2.18 -6.47
CA ALA A 298 19.88 -3.24 -7.20
C ALA A 298 20.41 -2.71 -8.56
N PRO A 299 21.67 -2.98 -8.94
CA PRO A 299 22.24 -2.43 -10.18
C PRO A 299 21.39 -2.69 -11.43
N GLU A 300 20.80 -3.88 -11.54
CA GLU A 300 19.94 -4.29 -12.64
C GLU A 300 18.58 -3.56 -12.70
N ARG A 301 18.21 -2.83 -11.64
CA ARG A 301 16.97 -2.04 -11.55
C ARG A 301 17.21 -0.53 -11.52
N ARG A 302 18.45 -0.06 -11.66
CA ARG A 302 18.77 1.38 -11.69
C ARG A 302 17.97 2.15 -12.74
N TRP A 303 17.75 1.55 -13.91
CA TRP A 303 16.93 2.13 -14.97
C TRP A 303 15.51 2.46 -14.51
N LEU A 304 14.89 1.61 -13.69
CA LEU A 304 13.53 1.81 -13.20
C LEU A 304 13.49 2.98 -12.22
N TYR A 305 14.50 3.08 -11.35
CA TYR A 305 14.68 4.23 -10.47
C TYR A 305 14.80 5.52 -11.27
N ASP A 306 15.65 5.55 -12.31
CA ASP A 306 15.86 6.73 -13.14
C ASP A 306 14.55 7.18 -13.82
N ILE A 307 13.75 6.23 -14.33
CA ILE A 307 12.41 6.53 -14.90
C ILE A 307 11.45 7.09 -13.83
N MET A 308 11.45 6.54 -12.59
CA MET A 308 10.60 7.07 -11.53
C MET A 308 10.96 8.52 -11.18
N VAL A 309 12.27 8.84 -11.14
CA VAL A 309 12.77 10.22 -10.92
C VAL A 309 12.41 11.13 -12.09
N GLU A 310 12.54 10.67 -13.33
CA GLU A 310 12.17 11.42 -14.53
C GLU A 310 10.67 11.76 -14.53
N ARG A 311 9.81 10.77 -14.31
CA ARG A 311 8.36 10.97 -14.22
C ARG A 311 7.99 11.92 -13.09
N LEU A 312 8.62 11.78 -11.93
CA LEU A 312 8.43 12.71 -10.82
C LEU A 312 8.72 14.16 -11.23
N ARG A 313 9.85 14.41 -11.90
CA ARG A 313 10.20 15.75 -12.39
C ARG A 313 9.17 16.31 -13.37
N LEU A 314 8.66 15.48 -14.29
CA LEU A 314 7.62 15.89 -15.23
C LEU A 314 6.34 16.30 -14.50
N PHE A 315 5.91 15.54 -13.49
CA PHE A 315 4.74 15.90 -12.70
C PHE A 315 4.96 17.17 -11.88
N LEU A 316 6.15 17.40 -11.30
CA LEU A 316 6.45 18.62 -10.54
C LEU A 316 6.41 19.91 -11.41
N GLN A 317 6.55 19.78 -12.73
CA GLN A 317 6.51 20.91 -13.67
C GLN A 317 5.10 21.29 -14.12
N THR A 318 4.18 20.32 -14.09
CA THR A 318 2.77 20.50 -14.51
C THR A 318 2.01 21.34 -13.48
#